data_AF-A0A382EYC9-F1
#
_entry.id   AF-A0A382EYC9-F1
#
_cell.length_a   1.000
_cell.length_b   1.000
_cell.length_c   1.000
_cell.angle_alpha   90.00
_cell.angle_beta   90.00
_cell.angle_gamma   90.00
#
_symmetry.space_group_name_H-M   'P 1'
#
loop_
_entity.id
_entity.type
_entity.pdbx_description
1 polymer ?
#
loop_
_entity_poly.entity_id
_entity_poly.type
_entity_poly.pdbx_seq_one_letter_code
_entity_poly.pdbx_strand_id
1 'polypeptide(L)'
;MKMGFICPEAKSPLAKHQFISALRCIARGLPLHSAHMDKDSVAEVLKEIGVFLELKGENPFKTRAYVNGARILEGLTESLDTLIEEERLGDIKGIGAALVEKITELVETGELEYYKELKASIPPGLIEMLDITGMGPKKVKAVHEKLGIKTVKQLESACKKGKVAELDGFGKKSEEKILEGIEFKRKHASHHHRHKALLAAEPILMDLRSHPDVIRCDIAGSLRRSKEVNGDIDFLVSAKKSEDIIEAFTQREGTLSVLAAGNTKASVLLEGGIQADLRVVDDSEFASALAYFTGSKEHNIVMRSRAISRGLRLNEYGLFKSKEETRDPKLRLNCKTEEDIFKALDLAYVPPELREDRGEFEAAEQNKIPKLIEWTDLKGSLHNHSDWSDGQDSLEEIAEQMSGIDCAYWAITDHSKASFQT
;
A
#
# COMPACT_ATOMS: atom_id res chain seq x y z
N MET A 1 12.34 -45.66 -15.50
CA MET A 1 11.21 -45.79 -16.44
C MET A 1 10.97 -44.41 -17.02
N LYS A 2 11.26 -44.21 -18.32
CA LYS A 2 11.02 -42.95 -19.03
C LYS A 2 9.52 -42.73 -19.14
N MET A 3 9.03 -41.54 -18.80
CA MET A 3 7.94 -40.89 -19.55
C MET A 3 8.15 -39.39 -19.48
N GLY A 4 8.53 -38.82 -20.63
CA GLY A 4 8.34 -37.41 -20.91
C GLY A 4 6.97 -37.22 -21.54
N PHE A 5 6.36 -36.07 -21.25
CA PHE A 5 5.49 -35.40 -22.19
C PHE A 5 5.98 -33.96 -22.31
N ILE A 6 6.43 -33.65 -23.52
CA ILE A 6 6.61 -32.30 -24.03
C ILE A 6 5.24 -31.88 -24.57
N CYS A 7 4.74 -30.72 -24.17
CA CYS A 7 4.19 -29.79 -25.15
C CYS A 7 4.50 -28.34 -24.71
N PRO A 8 4.94 -27.48 -25.64
CA PRO A 8 5.50 -26.17 -25.38
C PRO A 8 4.45 -25.06 -25.55
N GLU A 9 4.84 -23.81 -25.22
CA GLU A 9 4.09 -22.57 -25.47
C GLU A 9 2.88 -22.28 -24.57
N ALA A 10 3.17 -21.62 -23.43
CA ALA A 10 2.28 -20.61 -22.84
C ALA A 10 3.11 -19.65 -21.98
N LYS A 11 3.79 -18.68 -22.62
CA LYS A 11 4.22 -17.45 -21.93
C LYS A 11 2.97 -16.65 -21.61
N SER A 12 2.34 -16.95 -20.47
CA SER A 12 1.10 -16.29 -20.07
C SER A 12 1.28 -15.53 -18.74
N PRO A 13 0.53 -14.44 -18.52
CA PRO A 13 0.48 -13.70 -17.24
C PRO A 13 0.06 -14.55 -16.03
N LEU A 14 -0.35 -15.81 -16.25
CA LEU A 14 -0.79 -16.75 -15.22
C LEU A 14 0.32 -17.11 -14.23
N ALA A 15 1.60 -17.06 -14.62
CA ALA A 15 2.73 -17.35 -13.73
C ALA A 15 2.92 -16.29 -12.62
N LYS A 16 2.60 -15.01 -12.90
CA LYS A 16 2.56 -13.95 -11.87
C LYS A 16 1.35 -14.11 -10.92
N HIS A 17 0.22 -14.59 -11.43
CA HIS A 17 -0.99 -14.84 -10.64
C HIS A 17 -0.89 -16.09 -9.76
N GLN A 18 -0.19 -17.12 -10.22
CA GLN A 18 0.12 -18.28 -9.39
C GLN A 18 1.04 -17.92 -8.22
N PHE A 19 1.82 -16.83 -8.29
CA PHE A 19 2.69 -16.40 -7.18
C PHE A 19 1.99 -15.50 -6.15
N ILE A 20 1.06 -14.63 -6.53
CA ILE A 20 0.15 -13.99 -5.55
C ILE A 20 -0.76 -15.05 -4.92
N SER A 21 -1.16 -16.06 -5.72
CA SER A 21 -1.80 -17.27 -5.20
C SER A 21 -0.85 -18.13 -4.35
N ALA A 22 0.48 -18.04 -4.54
CA ALA A 22 1.49 -18.76 -3.74
C ALA A 22 1.78 -18.01 -2.44
N LEU A 23 1.80 -16.68 -2.41
CA LEU A 23 1.70 -15.90 -1.17
C LEU A 23 0.38 -16.18 -0.46
N ARG A 24 -0.74 -16.35 -1.18
CA ARG A 24 -2.01 -16.84 -0.61
C ARG A 24 -1.99 -18.33 -0.24
N CYS A 25 -1.14 -19.17 -0.83
CA CYS A 25 -1.00 -20.59 -0.48
C CYS A 25 0.01 -20.80 0.66
N ILE A 26 1.02 -19.94 0.79
CA ILE A 26 1.90 -19.86 1.95
C ILE A 26 1.11 -19.27 3.13
N ALA A 27 0.19 -18.33 2.87
CA ALA A 27 -0.83 -17.91 3.84
C ALA A 27 -1.99 -18.92 4.04
N ARG A 28 -2.01 -20.06 3.33
CA ARG A 28 -2.99 -21.16 3.52
C ARG A 28 -2.35 -22.52 3.83
N GLY A 29 -1.04 -22.56 4.01
CA GLY A 29 -0.25 -23.73 4.40
C GLY A 29 0.18 -23.71 5.87
N LEU A 30 -0.11 -22.62 6.59
CA LEU A 30 -0.17 -22.65 8.04
C LEU A 30 -1.40 -23.49 8.44
N PRO A 31 -1.31 -24.38 9.43
CA PRO A 31 -2.51 -24.83 10.12
C PRO A 31 -3.34 -23.60 10.49
N LEU A 32 -4.67 -23.71 10.44
CA LEU A 32 -5.58 -22.78 11.11
C LEU A 32 -5.21 -22.76 12.61
N HIS A 33 -4.16 -22.02 12.96
CA HIS A 33 -4.04 -21.45 14.28
C HIS A 33 -4.84 -20.16 14.27
N SER A 34 -5.58 -20.02 15.36
CA SER A 34 -6.55 -19.01 15.72
C SER A 34 -6.08 -17.58 15.46
N ALA A 35 -6.99 -16.63 15.62
CA ALA A 35 -6.75 -15.20 15.60
C ALA A 35 -5.70 -14.76 16.64
N HIS A 36 -4.43 -15.09 16.43
CA HIS A 36 -3.32 -14.73 17.30
C HIS A 36 -2.62 -13.46 16.81
N MET A 37 -2.66 -12.43 17.65
CA MET A 37 -1.86 -11.22 17.46
C MET A 37 -0.47 -11.39 18.04
N ASP A 38 0.55 -11.01 17.27
CA ASP A 38 1.94 -10.97 17.74
C ASP A 38 2.18 -9.85 18.79
N LYS A 39 3.31 -9.94 19.49
CA LYS A 39 3.66 -9.01 20.59
C LYS A 39 3.69 -7.54 20.15
N ASP A 40 4.12 -7.27 18.92
CA ASP A 40 4.33 -5.91 18.41
C ASP A 40 2.98 -5.29 18.05
N SER A 41 2.09 -6.08 17.47
CA SER A 41 0.70 -5.73 17.19
C SER A 41 -0.07 -5.44 18.48
N VAL A 42 0.10 -6.28 19.51
CA VAL A 42 -0.48 -6.04 20.84
C VAL A 42 0.08 -4.76 21.46
N ALA A 43 1.40 -4.54 21.37
CA ALA A 43 2.04 -3.34 21.89
C ALA A 43 1.50 -2.08 21.21
N GLU A 44 1.30 -2.08 19.89
CA GLU A 44 0.69 -0.95 19.18
C GLU A 44 -0.74 -0.67 19.65
N VAL A 45 -1.57 -1.71 19.82
CA VAL A 45 -2.92 -1.52 20.38
C VAL A 45 -2.87 -0.90 21.77
N LEU A 46 -1.97 -1.36 22.65
CA LEU A 46 -1.81 -0.78 23.98
C LEU A 46 -1.33 0.69 23.92
N LYS A 47 -0.40 1.03 23.01
CA LYS A 47 0.02 2.44 22.80
C LYS A 47 -1.16 3.31 22.37
N GLU A 48 -1.95 2.84 21.41
CA GLU A 48 -3.12 3.56 20.94
C GLU A 48 -4.16 3.76 22.05
N ILE A 49 -4.43 2.73 22.87
CA ILE A 49 -5.29 2.86 24.04
C ILE A 49 -4.75 3.96 24.98
N GLY A 50 -3.45 3.98 25.24
CA GLY A 50 -2.82 5.03 26.03
C GLY A 50 -3.09 6.43 25.47
N VAL A 51 -2.87 6.60 24.17
CA VAL A 51 -3.13 7.85 23.43
C VAL A 51 -4.60 8.28 23.52
N PHE A 52 -5.53 7.34 23.33
CA PHE A 52 -6.97 7.60 23.38
C PHE A 52 -7.45 7.97 24.79
N LEU A 53 -6.93 7.32 25.83
CA LEU A 53 -7.21 7.68 27.22
C LEU A 53 -6.68 9.07 27.54
N GLU A 54 -5.48 9.42 27.07
CA GLU A 54 -4.93 10.75 27.26
C GLU A 54 -5.78 11.82 26.57
N LEU A 55 -6.24 11.56 25.34
CA LEU A 55 -7.18 12.43 24.61
C LEU A 55 -8.48 12.67 25.38
N LYS A 56 -9.04 11.62 26.01
CA LYS A 56 -10.23 11.74 26.86
C LYS A 56 -9.97 12.45 28.19
N GLY A 57 -8.72 12.66 28.56
CA GLY A 57 -8.37 13.25 29.85
C GLY A 57 -8.53 12.29 31.02
N GLU A 58 -8.41 10.99 30.77
CA GLU A 58 -8.42 9.96 31.79
C GLU A 58 -7.22 10.07 32.74
N ASN A 59 -7.24 9.25 33.78
CA ASN A 59 -6.21 9.27 34.81
C ASN A 59 -4.79 9.06 34.20
N PRO A 60 -3.83 9.98 34.42
CA PRO A 60 -2.47 9.85 33.88
C PRO A 60 -1.73 8.58 34.30
N PHE A 61 -2.05 8.01 35.47
CA PHE A 61 -1.49 6.73 35.90
C PHE A 61 -2.00 5.58 35.03
N LYS A 62 -3.28 5.61 34.65
CA LYS A 62 -3.90 4.60 33.77
C LYS A 62 -3.33 4.70 32.36
N THR A 63 -3.25 5.90 31.79
CA THR A 63 -2.59 6.15 30.49
C THR A 63 -1.15 5.63 30.48
N ARG A 64 -0.36 5.98 31.50
CA ARG A 64 1.03 5.54 31.61
C ARG A 64 1.16 4.02 31.77
N ALA A 65 0.20 3.37 32.43
CA ALA A 65 0.22 1.91 32.55
C ALA A 65 0.14 1.23 31.17
N TYR A 66 -0.73 1.70 30.27
CA TYR A 66 -0.81 1.16 28.90
C TYR A 66 0.45 1.42 28.09
N VAL A 67 0.98 2.65 28.12
CA VAL A 67 2.21 3.01 27.39
C VAL A 67 3.42 2.24 27.91
N ASN A 68 3.54 2.07 29.24
CA ASN A 68 4.59 1.27 29.84
C ASN A 68 4.41 -0.22 29.53
N GLY A 69 3.18 -0.73 29.54
CA GLY A 69 2.86 -2.10 29.16
C GLY A 69 3.30 -2.40 27.73
N ALA A 70 2.96 -1.52 26.77
CA ALA A 70 3.42 -1.63 25.39
C ALA A 70 4.95 -1.69 25.30
N ARG A 71 5.64 -0.77 25.98
CA ARG A 71 7.11 -0.70 25.97
C ARG A 71 7.77 -1.93 26.58
N ILE A 72 7.14 -2.53 27.59
CA ILE A 72 7.60 -3.78 28.19
C ILE A 72 7.44 -4.92 27.17
N LEU A 73 6.29 -5.00 26.49
CA LEU A 73 6.01 -6.03 25.47
C LEU A 73 7.00 -5.97 24.32
N GLU A 74 7.30 -4.79 23.78
CA GLU A 74 8.29 -4.62 22.70
C GLU A 74 9.66 -5.19 23.08
N GLY A 75 10.08 -4.94 24.33
CA GLY A 75 11.35 -5.40 24.88
C GLY A 75 11.36 -6.85 25.36
N LEU A 76 10.26 -7.61 25.21
CA LEU A 76 10.25 -9.03 25.55
C LEU A 76 11.07 -9.83 24.54
N THR A 77 11.98 -10.65 25.07
CA THR A 77 12.76 -11.64 24.32
C THR A 77 12.13 -13.02 24.34
N GLU A 78 11.23 -13.28 25.29
CA GLU A 78 10.48 -14.54 25.41
C GLU A 78 9.16 -14.40 24.64
N SER A 79 8.68 -15.51 24.06
CA SER A 79 7.40 -15.52 23.32
C SER A 79 6.25 -15.12 24.22
N LEU A 80 5.38 -14.26 23.70
CA LEU A 80 4.20 -13.79 24.41
C LEU A 80 3.20 -14.92 24.67
N ASP A 81 3.07 -15.87 23.74
CA ASP A 81 2.20 -17.04 23.88
C ASP A 81 2.64 -17.92 25.06
N THR A 82 3.94 -18.20 25.16
CA THR A 82 4.51 -18.98 26.27
C THR A 82 4.26 -18.32 27.63
N LEU A 83 4.39 -16.99 27.70
CA LEU A 83 4.14 -16.24 28.93
C LEU A 83 2.66 -16.26 29.36
N ILE A 84 1.74 -16.37 28.40
CA ILE A 84 0.31 -16.46 28.66
C ILE A 84 -0.07 -17.88 29.08
N GLU A 85 0.39 -18.90 28.36
CA GLU A 85 0.12 -20.31 28.67
C GLU A 85 0.64 -20.72 30.05
N GLU A 86 1.81 -20.20 30.44
CA GLU A 86 2.41 -20.48 31.75
C GLU A 86 1.89 -19.55 32.87
N GLU A 87 0.92 -18.68 32.60
CA GLU A 87 0.38 -17.66 33.53
C GLU A 87 1.44 -16.71 34.12
N ARG A 88 2.61 -16.57 33.46
CA ARG A 88 3.77 -15.79 33.92
C ARG A 88 3.74 -14.32 33.51
N LEU A 89 2.82 -13.93 32.62
CA LEU A 89 2.71 -12.54 32.15
C LEU A 89 2.49 -11.53 33.30
N GLY A 90 1.78 -11.93 34.36
CA GLY A 90 1.53 -11.11 35.54
C GLY A 90 2.75 -10.93 36.47
N ASP A 91 3.77 -11.77 36.34
CA ASP A 91 5.02 -11.66 37.11
C ASP A 91 5.93 -10.54 36.58
N ILE A 92 5.65 -10.05 35.37
CA ILE A 92 6.43 -9.01 34.72
C ILE A 92 6.14 -7.67 35.38
N LYS A 93 7.16 -7.11 36.01
CA LYS A 93 7.07 -5.82 36.70
C LYS A 93 6.60 -4.71 35.76
N GLY A 94 5.37 -4.25 35.97
CA GLY A 94 4.74 -3.18 35.18
C GLY A 94 3.51 -3.63 34.40
N ILE A 95 3.27 -4.94 34.31
CA ILE A 95 2.04 -5.52 33.77
C ILE A 95 1.17 -5.98 34.94
N GLY A 96 0.08 -5.26 35.20
CA GLY A 96 -0.89 -5.63 36.24
C GLY A 96 -2.00 -6.53 35.70
N ALA A 97 -2.81 -7.13 36.58
CA ALA A 97 -3.91 -8.04 36.23
C ALA A 97 -4.82 -7.50 35.09
N ALA A 98 -5.20 -6.22 35.14
CA ALA A 98 -6.05 -5.62 34.11
C ALA A 98 -5.39 -5.49 32.72
N LEU A 99 -4.06 -5.46 32.65
CA LEU A 99 -3.30 -5.53 31.39
C LEU A 99 -3.15 -6.98 30.96
N VAL A 100 -2.88 -7.92 31.88
CA VAL A 100 -2.82 -9.36 31.59
C VAL A 100 -4.09 -9.83 30.89
N GLU A 101 -5.26 -9.50 31.42
CA GLU A 101 -6.56 -9.85 30.81
C GLU A 101 -6.68 -9.34 29.38
N LYS A 102 -6.29 -8.08 29.11
CA LYS A 102 -6.45 -7.46 27.78
C LYS A 102 -5.44 -7.95 26.78
N ILE A 103 -4.20 -8.20 27.24
CA ILE A 103 -3.15 -8.78 26.41
C ILE A 103 -3.56 -10.20 26.02
N THR A 104 -4.05 -10.99 26.97
CA THR A 104 -4.54 -12.35 26.71
C THR A 104 -5.70 -12.33 25.72
N GLU A 105 -6.71 -11.46 25.91
CA GLU A 105 -7.83 -11.33 24.97
C GLU A 105 -7.38 -10.95 23.55
N LEU A 106 -6.45 -9.98 23.43
CA LEU A 106 -5.88 -9.57 22.14
C LEU A 106 -5.12 -10.72 21.46
N VAL A 107 -4.34 -11.48 22.23
CA VAL A 107 -3.58 -12.61 21.71
C VAL A 107 -4.49 -13.77 21.34
N GLU A 108 -5.54 -14.07 22.08
CA GLU A 108 -6.40 -15.24 21.78
C GLU A 108 -7.42 -14.97 20.67
N THR A 109 -7.95 -13.74 20.61
CA THR A 109 -9.10 -13.39 19.75
C THR A 109 -8.75 -12.48 18.59
N GLY A 110 -7.59 -11.82 18.64
CA GLY A 110 -7.16 -10.82 17.67
C GLY A 110 -7.92 -9.49 17.76
N GLU A 111 -8.83 -9.35 18.71
CA GLU A 111 -9.66 -8.18 18.89
C GLU A 111 -9.77 -7.81 20.38
N LEU A 112 -10.10 -6.55 20.67
CA LEU A 112 -10.37 -6.10 22.03
C LEU A 112 -11.56 -5.16 22.02
N GLU A 113 -12.66 -5.56 22.65
CA GLU A 113 -13.89 -4.78 22.66
C GLU A 113 -13.66 -3.41 23.31
N TYR A 114 -12.89 -3.39 24.41
CA TYR A 114 -12.50 -2.15 25.09
C TYR A 114 -11.79 -1.16 24.16
N TYR A 115 -10.94 -1.65 23.24
CA TYR A 115 -10.28 -0.79 22.25
C TYR A 115 -11.25 -0.28 21.19
N LYS A 116 -12.14 -1.16 20.67
CA LYS A 116 -13.17 -0.80 19.68
C LYS A 116 -14.10 0.29 20.21
N GLU A 117 -14.65 0.11 21.41
CA GLU A 117 -15.51 1.10 22.08
C GLU A 117 -14.79 2.42 22.34
N LEU A 118 -13.53 2.34 22.81
CA LEU A 118 -12.73 3.54 23.10
C LEU A 118 -12.46 4.32 21.81
N LYS A 119 -12.08 3.66 20.73
CA LYS A 119 -11.84 4.28 19.41
C LYS A 119 -13.11 4.91 18.86
N ALA A 120 -14.24 4.20 18.91
CA ALA A 120 -15.54 4.70 18.46
C ALA A 120 -16.02 5.93 19.25
N SER A 121 -15.62 6.05 20.51
CA SER A 121 -15.98 7.18 21.36
C SER A 121 -15.19 8.48 21.09
N ILE A 122 -14.15 8.43 20.27
CA ILE A 122 -13.32 9.59 19.91
C ILE A 122 -13.72 10.08 18.52
N PRO A 123 -14.00 11.38 18.34
CA PRO A 123 -14.26 11.93 17.01
C PRO A 123 -13.09 11.66 16.05
N PRO A 124 -13.33 11.13 14.84
CA PRO A 124 -12.27 10.77 13.89
C PRO A 124 -11.29 11.91 13.59
N GLY A 125 -11.80 13.14 13.52
CA GLY A 125 -10.96 14.30 13.26
C GLY A 125 -9.97 14.64 14.38
N LEU A 126 -10.16 14.17 15.62
CA LEU A 126 -9.13 14.29 16.67
C LEU A 126 -8.02 13.27 16.49
N ILE A 127 -8.35 12.06 16.02
CA ILE A 127 -7.36 11.03 15.68
C ILE A 127 -6.49 11.54 14.53
N GLU A 128 -7.10 12.10 13.48
CA GLU A 128 -6.36 12.68 12.36
C GLU A 128 -5.39 13.81 12.75
N MET A 129 -5.70 14.54 13.84
CA MET A 129 -4.81 15.60 14.32
C MET A 129 -3.56 15.05 14.99
N LEU A 130 -3.59 13.83 15.55
CA LEU A 130 -2.42 13.20 16.17
C LEU A 130 -1.30 12.93 15.17
N ASP A 131 -1.65 12.68 13.91
CA ASP A 131 -0.67 12.46 12.83
C ASP A 131 0.04 13.75 12.40
N ILE A 132 -0.37 14.92 12.90
CA ILE A 132 0.25 16.19 12.56
C ILE A 132 1.47 16.39 13.46
N THR A 133 2.65 16.60 12.85
CA THR A 133 3.88 16.88 13.59
C THR A 133 3.68 18.03 14.58
N GLY A 134 3.95 17.75 15.86
CA GLY A 134 3.81 18.72 16.95
C GLY A 134 2.43 18.77 17.60
N MET A 135 1.48 17.91 17.20
CA MET A 135 0.15 17.71 17.79
C MET A 135 0.07 16.39 18.58
N GLY A 136 0.67 16.34 19.77
CA GLY A 136 0.47 15.20 20.68
C GLY A 136 -0.90 15.20 21.38
N PRO A 137 -1.28 14.11 22.07
CA PRO A 137 -2.60 13.94 22.69
C PRO A 137 -3.04 15.11 23.57
N LYS A 138 -2.14 15.63 24.43
CA LYS A 138 -2.43 16.80 25.28
C LYS A 138 -2.81 18.04 24.48
N LYS A 139 -2.14 18.27 23.35
CA LYS A 139 -2.38 19.45 22.50
C LYS A 139 -3.68 19.30 21.73
N VAL A 140 -3.94 18.13 21.15
CA VAL A 140 -5.21 17.83 20.48
C VAL A 140 -6.38 18.01 21.46
N LYS A 141 -6.26 17.48 22.68
CA LYS A 141 -7.25 17.66 23.74
C LYS A 141 -7.47 19.15 24.08
N ALA A 142 -6.39 19.90 24.31
CA ALA A 142 -6.50 21.33 24.65
C ALA A 142 -7.20 22.14 23.55
N VAL A 143 -6.91 21.85 22.29
CA VAL A 143 -7.55 22.50 21.14
C VAL A 143 -9.02 22.09 21.03
N HIS A 144 -9.35 20.83 21.30
CA HIS A 144 -10.73 20.36 21.32
C HIS A 144 -11.56 21.01 22.44
N GLU A 145 -11.07 20.98 23.68
CA GLU A 145 -11.80 21.49 24.85
C GLU A 145 -11.90 23.02 24.86
N LYS A 146 -10.79 23.73 24.57
CA LYS A 146 -10.75 25.20 24.67
C LYS A 146 -11.30 25.91 23.44
N LEU A 147 -11.11 25.35 22.23
CA LEU A 147 -11.53 25.99 20.98
C LEU A 147 -12.69 25.27 20.27
N GLY A 148 -13.15 24.12 20.78
CA GLY A 148 -14.24 23.35 20.18
C GLY A 148 -13.90 22.74 18.82
N ILE A 149 -12.62 22.62 18.51
CA ILE A 149 -12.13 22.17 17.20
C ILE A 149 -12.24 20.64 17.11
N LYS A 150 -12.84 20.16 16.02
CA LYS A 150 -13.13 18.73 15.80
C LYS A 150 -12.51 18.17 14.52
N THR A 151 -11.99 19.03 13.63
CA THR A 151 -11.43 18.61 12.34
C THR A 151 -10.14 19.35 12.00
N VAL A 152 -9.27 18.73 11.19
CA VAL A 152 -8.01 19.35 10.73
C VAL A 152 -8.24 20.67 9.98
N LYS A 153 -9.34 20.79 9.22
CA LYS A 153 -9.72 22.04 8.55
C LYS A 153 -10.02 23.17 9.54
N GLN A 154 -10.72 22.86 10.64
CA GLN A 154 -10.99 23.83 11.70
C GLN A 154 -9.70 24.22 12.43
N LEU A 155 -8.80 23.27 12.68
CA LEU A 155 -7.48 23.52 13.24
C LEU A 155 -6.67 24.48 12.36
N GLU A 156 -6.58 24.20 11.05
CA GLU A 156 -5.89 25.07 10.09
C GLU A 156 -6.48 26.48 10.08
N SER A 157 -7.82 26.61 10.07
CA SER A 157 -8.45 27.93 10.13
C SER A 157 -8.16 28.67 11.44
N ALA A 158 -8.06 27.96 12.57
CA ALA A 158 -7.77 28.58 13.86
C ALA A 158 -6.31 29.03 13.95
N CYS A 159 -5.38 28.22 13.45
CA CYS A 159 -3.97 28.59 13.32
C CYS A 159 -3.79 29.82 12.41
N LYS A 160 -4.45 29.88 11.24
CA LYS A 160 -4.38 31.05 10.35
C LYS A 160 -4.95 32.34 10.97
N LYS A 161 -5.82 32.20 11.97
CA LYS A 161 -6.43 33.31 12.72
C LYS A 161 -5.64 33.67 13.99
N GLY A 162 -4.52 33.01 14.27
CA GLY A 162 -3.69 33.24 15.47
C GLY A 162 -4.30 32.73 16.77
N LYS A 163 -5.42 32.01 16.73
CA LYS A 163 -6.17 31.58 17.93
C LYS A 163 -5.53 30.43 18.67
N VAL A 164 -4.70 29.63 17.99
CA VAL A 164 -4.05 28.47 18.61
C VAL A 164 -2.84 28.95 19.42
N ALA A 165 -2.13 29.97 18.94
CA ALA A 165 -1.01 30.58 19.66
C ALA A 165 -1.39 31.23 21.01
N GLU A 166 -2.67 31.53 21.25
CA GLU A 166 -3.17 32.09 22.51
C GLU A 166 -3.39 31.04 23.62
N LEU A 167 -3.36 29.74 23.29
CA LEU A 167 -3.55 28.68 24.27
C LEU A 167 -2.29 28.41 25.09
N ASP A 168 -2.44 28.10 26.38
CA ASP A 168 -1.31 27.70 27.23
C ASP A 168 -0.58 26.47 26.67
N GLY A 169 0.75 26.58 26.52
CA GLY A 169 1.57 25.53 25.92
C GLY A 169 1.60 25.58 24.37
N PHE A 170 0.89 26.53 23.78
CA PHE A 170 0.99 26.93 22.39
C PHE A 170 1.58 28.33 22.31
N GLY A 171 2.23 28.61 21.19
CA GLY A 171 2.81 29.91 20.91
C GLY A 171 3.04 30.02 19.41
N LYS A 172 3.44 31.18 18.91
CA LYS A 172 3.57 31.44 17.46
C LYS A 172 4.36 30.37 16.72
N LYS A 173 5.51 29.96 17.26
CA LYS A 173 6.35 28.89 16.69
C LYS A 173 5.66 27.52 16.68
N SER A 174 4.82 27.21 17.66
CA SER A 174 4.05 25.96 17.65
C SER A 174 2.92 26.02 16.62
N GLU A 175 2.28 27.17 16.45
CA GLU A 175 1.23 27.37 15.45
C GLU A 175 1.78 27.26 14.02
N GLU A 176 2.92 27.90 13.75
CA GLU A 176 3.66 27.77 12.49
C GLU A 176 4.00 26.30 12.20
N LYS A 177 4.56 25.56 13.17
CA LYS A 177 4.84 24.13 13.03
C LYS A 177 3.60 23.28 12.77
N ILE A 178 2.45 23.63 13.36
CA ILE A 178 1.20 22.92 13.12
C ILE A 178 0.72 23.20 11.69
N LEU A 179 0.80 24.43 11.20
CA LEU A 179 0.47 24.78 9.81
C LEU A 179 1.38 24.07 8.82
N GLU A 180 2.69 24.09 9.07
CA GLU A 180 3.69 23.32 8.30
C GLU A 180 3.38 21.83 8.32
N GLY A 181 3.02 21.27 9.49
CA GLY A 181 2.64 19.87 9.65
C GLY A 181 1.36 19.51 8.89
N ILE A 182 0.35 20.39 8.88
CA ILE A 182 -0.88 20.22 8.10
C ILE A 182 -0.57 20.27 6.61
N GLU A 183 0.25 21.23 6.17
CA GLU A 183 0.64 21.35 4.77
C GLU A 183 1.52 20.17 4.33
N PHE A 184 2.43 19.72 5.19
CA PHE A 184 3.26 18.55 4.97
C PHE A 184 2.40 17.30 4.85
N LYS A 185 1.49 17.05 5.81
CA LYS A 185 0.52 15.95 5.75
C LYS A 185 -0.30 16.05 4.47
N ARG A 186 -0.76 17.23 4.05
CA ARG A 186 -1.50 17.42 2.79
C ARG A 186 -0.66 17.12 1.55
N LYS A 187 0.62 17.53 1.51
CA LYS A 187 1.55 17.31 0.40
C LYS A 187 2.00 15.84 0.29
N HIS A 188 2.07 15.14 1.42
CA HIS A 188 2.60 13.77 1.50
C HIS A 188 1.50 12.72 1.72
N ALA A 189 0.26 13.12 2.04
CA ALA A 189 -0.89 12.21 2.08
C ALA A 189 -1.17 11.57 0.72
N SER A 190 -0.68 12.18 -0.37
CA SER A 190 -0.77 11.63 -1.72
C SER A 190 0.46 10.80 -2.12
N HIS A 191 1.39 10.51 -1.22
CA HIS A 191 2.62 9.78 -1.56
C HIS A 191 2.76 8.55 -0.65
N HIS A 192 2.72 7.37 -1.26
CA HIS A 192 2.72 6.10 -0.55
C HIS A 192 3.90 5.25 -1.00
N HIS A 193 4.54 4.55 -0.06
CA HIS A 193 5.54 3.56 -0.42
C HIS A 193 4.91 2.45 -1.25
N ARG A 194 5.65 1.95 -2.24
CA ARG A 194 5.20 0.90 -3.16
C ARG A 194 4.60 -0.32 -2.46
N HIS A 195 5.17 -0.76 -1.35
CA HIS A 195 4.65 -1.93 -0.63
C HIS A 195 3.22 -1.68 -0.09
N LYS A 196 2.94 -0.50 0.46
CA LYS A 196 1.58 -0.14 0.93
C LYS A 196 0.61 -0.01 -0.24
N ALA A 197 1.05 0.64 -1.32
CA ALA A 197 0.25 0.78 -2.53
C ALA A 197 -0.09 -0.59 -3.15
N LEU A 198 0.86 -1.54 -3.19
CA LEU A 198 0.62 -2.90 -3.66
C LEU A 198 -0.35 -3.69 -2.77
N LEU A 199 -0.17 -3.65 -1.45
CA LEU A 199 -1.08 -4.32 -0.51
C LEU A 199 -2.52 -3.83 -0.66
N ALA A 200 -2.71 -2.53 -0.91
CA ALA A 200 -4.02 -1.98 -1.22
C ALA A 200 -4.50 -2.34 -2.64
N ALA A 201 -3.61 -2.36 -3.63
CA ALA A 201 -3.98 -2.55 -5.03
C ALA A 201 -4.32 -4.00 -5.39
N GLU A 202 -3.63 -4.98 -4.81
CA GLU A 202 -3.74 -6.39 -5.19
C GLU A 202 -5.15 -6.97 -4.98
N PRO A 203 -5.81 -6.79 -3.81
CA PRO A 203 -7.18 -7.27 -3.62
C PRO A 203 -8.16 -6.62 -4.61
N ILE A 204 -7.99 -5.34 -4.89
CA ILE A 204 -8.83 -4.60 -5.85
C ILE A 204 -8.63 -5.14 -7.26
N LEU A 205 -7.38 -5.36 -7.67
CA LEU A 205 -7.05 -5.93 -8.98
C LEU A 205 -7.67 -7.32 -9.15
N MET A 206 -7.63 -8.16 -8.12
CA MET A 206 -8.21 -9.50 -8.15
C MET A 206 -9.73 -9.46 -8.27
N ASP A 207 -10.39 -8.56 -7.55
CA ASP A 207 -11.85 -8.44 -7.60
C ASP A 207 -12.32 -7.86 -8.94
N LEU A 208 -11.62 -6.86 -9.47
CA LEU A 208 -11.86 -6.36 -10.82
C LEU A 208 -11.67 -7.46 -11.88
N ARG A 209 -10.61 -8.26 -11.79
CA ARG A 209 -10.37 -9.39 -12.71
C ARG A 209 -11.43 -10.48 -12.60
N SER A 210 -12.06 -10.63 -11.45
CA SER A 210 -13.08 -11.65 -11.21
C SER A 210 -14.49 -11.21 -11.64
N HIS A 211 -14.67 -9.93 -11.94
CA HIS A 211 -15.97 -9.39 -12.36
C HIS A 211 -16.37 -9.92 -13.75
N PRO A 212 -17.62 -10.41 -13.95
CA PRO A 212 -18.03 -11.12 -15.16
C PRO A 212 -17.96 -10.29 -16.45
N ASP A 213 -18.15 -8.97 -16.36
CA ASP A 213 -18.10 -8.07 -17.52
C ASP A 213 -16.68 -7.61 -17.90
N VAL A 214 -15.66 -7.94 -17.09
CA VAL A 214 -14.28 -7.54 -17.33
C VAL A 214 -13.62 -8.49 -18.33
N ILE A 215 -13.01 -7.91 -19.37
CA ILE A 215 -12.28 -8.64 -20.41
C ILE A 215 -10.78 -8.62 -20.10
N ARG A 216 -10.22 -7.44 -19.80
CA ARG A 216 -8.84 -7.26 -19.35
C ARG A 216 -8.78 -6.26 -18.21
N CYS A 217 -7.84 -6.46 -17.30
CA CYS A 217 -7.61 -5.54 -16.19
C CYS A 217 -6.14 -5.56 -15.77
N ASP A 218 -5.54 -4.38 -15.64
CA ASP A 218 -4.18 -4.21 -15.15
C ASP A 218 -4.02 -2.95 -14.30
N ILE A 219 -2.98 -2.95 -13.47
CA ILE A 219 -2.51 -1.74 -12.79
C ILE A 219 -1.77 -0.88 -13.82
N ALA A 220 -1.97 0.42 -13.76
CA ALA A 220 -1.29 1.42 -14.58
C ALA A 220 -0.45 2.37 -13.71
N GLY A 221 -0.16 3.56 -14.23
CA GLY A 221 0.48 4.61 -13.47
C GLY A 221 1.89 4.30 -12.98
N SER A 222 2.29 5.02 -11.94
CA SER A 222 3.60 4.88 -11.30
C SER A 222 3.81 3.52 -10.64
N LEU A 223 2.72 2.88 -10.19
CA LEU A 223 2.77 1.57 -9.52
C LEU A 223 3.18 0.47 -10.51
N ARG A 224 2.63 0.50 -11.73
CA ARG A 224 3.05 -0.42 -12.81
C ARG A 224 4.51 -0.24 -13.22
N ARG A 225 5.04 0.99 -13.16
CA ARG A 225 6.46 1.28 -13.41
C ARG A 225 7.38 0.98 -12.23
N SER A 226 6.83 0.41 -11.15
CA SER A 226 7.56 0.05 -9.94
C SER A 226 8.32 1.21 -9.27
N LYS A 227 7.77 2.42 -9.32
CA LYS A 227 8.30 3.54 -8.51
C LYS A 227 8.24 3.21 -7.02
N GLU A 228 9.28 3.61 -6.29
CA GLU A 228 9.44 3.41 -4.86
C GLU A 228 8.42 4.19 -4.03
N VAL A 229 8.03 5.37 -4.51
CA VAL A 229 6.98 6.21 -3.97
C VAL A 229 5.95 6.48 -5.07
N ASN A 230 4.70 6.16 -4.77
CA ASN A 230 3.56 6.26 -5.67
C ASN A 230 2.61 7.36 -5.23
N GLY A 231 1.91 7.93 -6.20
CA GLY A 231 0.83 8.87 -5.98
C GLY A 231 -0.45 8.16 -5.58
N ASP A 232 -1.41 8.20 -6.48
CA ASP A 232 -2.57 7.31 -6.55
C ASP A 232 -2.22 5.93 -7.12
N ILE A 233 -3.20 5.01 -7.01
CA ILE A 233 -3.21 3.72 -7.68
C ILE A 233 -4.12 3.83 -8.90
N ASP A 234 -3.59 3.64 -10.10
CA ASP A 234 -4.37 3.62 -11.34
C ASP A 234 -4.74 2.19 -11.74
N PHE A 235 -6.02 1.94 -11.97
CA PHE A 235 -6.53 0.71 -12.58
C PHE A 235 -7.10 1.00 -13.97
N LEU A 236 -6.75 0.14 -14.91
CA LEU A 236 -7.33 0.15 -16.25
C LEU A 236 -8.07 -1.16 -16.51
N VAL A 237 -9.32 -1.03 -16.94
CA VAL A 237 -10.21 -2.15 -17.25
C VAL A 237 -10.74 -2.01 -18.67
N SER A 238 -10.79 -3.11 -19.42
CA SER A 238 -11.67 -3.21 -20.58
C SER A 238 -12.90 -4.03 -20.28
N ALA A 239 -14.06 -3.54 -20.71
CA ALA A 239 -15.35 -4.18 -20.48
C ALA A 239 -16.38 -3.75 -21.51
N LYS A 240 -17.47 -4.52 -21.62
CA LYS A 240 -18.63 -4.15 -22.45
C LYS A 240 -19.63 -3.26 -21.71
N LYS A 241 -19.70 -3.39 -20.39
CA LYS A 241 -20.58 -2.62 -19.50
C LYS A 241 -19.73 -1.98 -18.43
N SER A 242 -19.64 -0.66 -18.46
CA SER A 242 -18.78 0.08 -17.53
C SER A 242 -19.48 0.42 -16.22
N GLU A 243 -20.80 0.61 -16.24
CA GLU A 243 -21.60 1.05 -15.08
C GLU A 243 -21.52 0.06 -13.90
N ASP A 244 -21.77 -1.23 -14.17
CA ASP A 244 -21.74 -2.30 -13.15
C ASP A 244 -20.35 -2.41 -12.48
N ILE A 245 -19.27 -2.18 -13.23
CA ILE A 245 -17.90 -2.24 -12.72
C ILE A 245 -17.56 -1.02 -11.87
N ILE A 246 -18.01 0.17 -12.29
CA ILE A 246 -17.85 1.40 -11.51
C ILE A 246 -18.62 1.28 -10.18
N GLU A 247 -19.83 0.73 -10.21
CA GLU A 247 -20.60 0.48 -9.01
C GLU A 247 -19.89 -0.50 -8.07
N ALA A 248 -19.47 -1.66 -8.58
CA ALA A 248 -18.73 -2.65 -7.80
C ALA A 248 -17.42 -2.09 -7.19
N PHE A 249 -16.69 -1.26 -7.95
CA PHE A 249 -15.48 -0.60 -7.47
C PHE A 249 -15.75 0.42 -6.36
N THR A 250 -16.82 1.22 -6.48
CA THR A 250 -17.14 2.29 -5.52
C THR A 250 -17.82 1.81 -4.24
N GLN A 251 -18.49 0.66 -4.28
CA GLN A 251 -19.18 0.05 -3.13
C GLN A 251 -18.32 -0.98 -2.39
N ARG A 252 -17.07 -1.18 -2.82
CA ARG A 252 -16.15 -2.16 -2.23
C ARG A 252 -15.84 -1.85 -0.75
N GLU A 253 -15.80 -2.90 0.07
CA GLU A 253 -15.24 -2.86 1.41
C GLU A 253 -13.80 -2.31 1.43
N GLY A 254 -13.49 -1.48 2.43
CA GLY A 254 -12.23 -0.74 2.53
C GLY A 254 -12.23 0.62 1.82
N THR A 255 -13.34 1.00 1.16
CA THR A 255 -13.54 2.35 0.62
C THR A 255 -14.02 3.30 1.72
N LEU A 256 -13.23 4.33 2.05
CA LEU A 256 -13.60 5.36 3.01
C LEU A 256 -14.58 6.38 2.41
N SER A 257 -14.34 6.80 1.17
CA SER A 257 -15.23 7.74 0.47
C SER A 257 -15.04 7.70 -1.04
N VAL A 258 -16.12 7.99 -1.77
CA VAL A 258 -16.08 8.19 -3.22
C VAL A 258 -15.76 9.65 -3.51
N LEU A 259 -14.65 9.91 -4.19
CA LEU A 259 -14.21 11.26 -4.54
C LEU A 259 -14.88 11.75 -5.83
N ALA A 260 -15.00 10.86 -6.81
CA ALA A 260 -15.69 11.10 -8.07
C ALA A 260 -16.17 9.77 -8.66
N ALA A 261 -17.34 9.77 -9.31
CA ALA A 261 -17.82 8.63 -10.06
C ALA A 261 -18.60 9.09 -11.30
N GLY A 262 -18.40 8.40 -12.40
CA GLY A 262 -19.13 8.58 -13.65
C GLY A 262 -19.08 7.30 -14.48
N ASN A 263 -19.63 7.32 -15.68
CA ASN A 263 -19.91 6.08 -16.41
C ASN A 263 -18.67 5.27 -16.80
N THR A 264 -17.51 5.91 -16.98
CA THR A 264 -16.26 5.25 -17.41
C THR A 264 -15.06 5.55 -16.53
N LYS A 265 -15.26 6.30 -15.45
CA LYS A 265 -14.19 6.67 -14.51
C LYS A 265 -14.72 6.81 -13.09
N ALA A 266 -13.94 6.38 -12.12
CA ALA A 266 -14.19 6.60 -10.72
C ALA A 266 -12.90 6.81 -9.95
N SER A 267 -13.00 7.52 -8.84
CA SER A 267 -11.92 7.80 -7.90
C SER A 267 -12.46 7.59 -6.50
N VAL A 268 -11.76 6.76 -5.72
CA VAL A 268 -12.12 6.45 -4.34
C VAL A 268 -10.93 6.71 -3.42
N LEU A 269 -11.23 7.02 -2.16
CA LEU A 269 -10.25 7.07 -1.09
C LEU A 269 -10.35 5.79 -0.28
N LEU A 270 -9.26 5.05 -0.19
CA LEU A 270 -9.15 3.80 0.55
C LEU A 270 -8.72 4.05 2.01
N GLU A 271 -8.92 3.04 2.86
CA GLU A 271 -8.27 2.98 4.16
C GLU A 271 -6.75 3.17 4.05
N GLY A 272 -6.16 3.88 5.01
CA GLY A 272 -4.76 4.33 4.93
C GLY A 272 -4.52 5.57 4.07
N GLY A 273 -5.59 6.16 3.50
CA GLY A 273 -5.54 7.45 2.81
C GLY A 273 -5.06 7.40 1.36
N ILE A 274 -4.98 6.21 0.77
CA ILE A 274 -4.53 6.01 -0.61
C ILE A 274 -5.70 6.27 -1.57
N GLN A 275 -5.50 7.15 -2.56
CA GLN A 275 -6.46 7.32 -3.64
C GLN A 275 -6.29 6.20 -4.68
N ALA A 276 -7.40 5.61 -5.13
CA ALA A 276 -7.43 4.68 -6.23
C ALA A 276 -8.37 5.17 -7.33
N ASP A 277 -7.84 5.23 -8.54
CA ASP A 277 -8.53 5.66 -9.75
C ASP A 277 -8.80 4.45 -10.64
N LEU A 278 -10.02 4.36 -11.15
CA LEU A 278 -10.45 3.35 -12.10
C LEU A 278 -10.85 4.02 -13.41
N ARG A 279 -10.37 3.46 -14.52
CA ARG A 279 -10.81 3.82 -15.87
C ARG A 279 -11.25 2.59 -16.65
N VAL A 280 -12.44 2.69 -17.25
CA VAL A 280 -13.01 1.64 -18.09
C VAL A 280 -12.99 2.09 -19.55
N VAL A 281 -12.47 1.25 -20.43
CA VAL A 281 -12.35 1.50 -21.88
C VAL A 281 -12.91 0.35 -22.70
N ASP A 282 -13.12 0.58 -24.00
CA ASP A 282 -13.42 -0.51 -24.92
C ASP A 282 -12.22 -1.44 -25.04
N ASP A 283 -12.45 -2.74 -25.22
CA ASP A 283 -11.35 -3.70 -25.34
C ASP A 283 -10.41 -3.39 -26.50
N SER A 284 -10.95 -2.86 -27.58
CA SER A 284 -10.14 -2.41 -28.73
C SER A 284 -9.21 -1.22 -28.45
N GLU A 285 -9.41 -0.49 -27.35
CA GLU A 285 -8.62 0.66 -26.91
C GLU A 285 -7.61 0.29 -25.81
N PHE A 286 -7.79 -0.85 -25.15
CA PHE A 286 -7.08 -1.23 -23.93
C PHE A 286 -5.56 -1.14 -24.05
N ALA A 287 -4.96 -1.59 -25.15
CA ALA A 287 -3.51 -1.56 -25.33
C ALA A 287 -2.95 -0.13 -25.33
N SER A 288 -3.61 0.79 -26.04
CA SER A 288 -3.20 2.19 -26.12
C SER A 288 -3.50 2.94 -24.83
N ALA A 289 -4.63 2.65 -24.20
CA ALA A 289 -4.96 3.18 -22.89
C ALA A 289 -3.94 2.71 -21.85
N LEU A 290 -3.54 1.44 -21.84
CA LEU A 290 -2.56 0.92 -20.89
C LEU A 290 -1.21 1.60 -21.07
N ALA A 291 -0.73 1.73 -22.33
CA ALA A 291 0.49 2.48 -22.61
C ALA A 291 0.40 3.93 -22.12
N TYR A 292 -0.72 4.60 -22.40
CA TYR A 292 -0.96 6.00 -22.02
C TYR A 292 -0.99 6.20 -20.49
N PHE A 293 -1.80 5.42 -19.77
CA PHE A 293 -1.96 5.55 -18.31
C PHE A 293 -0.77 4.97 -17.55
N THR A 294 0.02 4.07 -18.13
CA THR A 294 1.29 3.65 -17.54
C THR A 294 2.29 4.80 -17.49
N GLY A 295 2.36 5.62 -18.55
CA GLY A 295 3.35 6.69 -18.65
C GLY A 295 4.80 6.17 -18.68
N SER A 296 5.78 6.94 -18.21
CA SER A 296 5.66 8.29 -17.64
C SER A 296 5.14 9.34 -18.63
N LYS A 297 4.87 10.57 -18.15
CA LYS A 297 4.47 11.68 -19.02
C LYS A 297 5.54 11.95 -20.08
N GLU A 298 6.80 11.93 -19.67
CA GLU A 298 7.98 12.16 -20.50
C GLU A 298 8.10 11.07 -21.57
N HIS A 299 7.98 9.79 -21.17
CA HIS A 299 7.92 8.66 -22.11
C HIS A 299 6.80 8.82 -23.16
N ASN A 300 5.59 9.21 -22.71
CA ASN A 300 4.46 9.45 -23.60
C ASN A 300 4.66 10.63 -24.57
N ILE A 301 5.44 11.65 -24.18
CA ILE A 301 5.77 12.77 -25.09
C ILE A 301 6.62 12.26 -26.25
N VAL A 302 7.65 11.45 -25.97
CA VAL A 302 8.52 10.89 -27.00
C VAL A 302 7.77 9.92 -27.91
N MET A 303 6.97 9.00 -27.35
CA MET A 303 6.13 8.08 -28.12
C MET A 303 5.18 8.83 -29.08
N ARG A 304 4.54 9.90 -28.61
CA ARG A 304 3.67 10.74 -29.45
C ARG A 304 4.45 11.50 -30.52
N SER A 305 5.58 12.11 -30.18
CA SER A 305 6.46 12.79 -31.15
C SER A 305 6.88 11.84 -32.27
N ARG A 306 7.22 10.60 -31.91
CA ARG A 306 7.58 9.54 -32.84
C ARG A 306 6.43 9.14 -33.76
N ALA A 307 5.21 9.00 -33.23
CA ALA A 307 4.01 8.76 -34.04
C ALA A 307 3.77 9.90 -35.05
N ILE A 308 3.91 11.15 -34.61
CA ILE A 308 3.72 12.34 -35.46
C ILE A 308 4.71 12.34 -36.63
N SER A 309 5.98 12.02 -36.37
CA SER A 309 7.01 11.93 -37.42
C SER A 309 6.68 10.90 -38.52
N ARG A 310 5.81 9.93 -38.20
CA ARG A 310 5.33 8.87 -39.12
C ARG A 310 3.97 9.17 -39.74
N GLY A 311 3.44 10.39 -39.55
CA GLY A 311 2.10 10.75 -40.01
C GLY A 311 0.99 9.99 -39.27
N LEU A 312 1.27 9.57 -38.04
CA LEU A 312 0.33 8.89 -37.15
C LEU A 312 -0.01 9.78 -35.95
N ARG A 313 -1.10 9.44 -35.26
CA ARG A 313 -1.48 10.03 -33.97
C ARG A 313 -1.66 8.95 -32.93
N LEU A 314 -1.00 9.11 -31.79
CA LEU A 314 -1.11 8.21 -30.65
C LEU A 314 -1.80 8.96 -29.50
N ASN A 315 -2.90 8.41 -29.02
CA ASN A 315 -3.63 8.90 -27.84
C ASN A 315 -4.17 7.72 -27.02
N GLU A 316 -4.95 7.99 -25.98
CA GLU A 316 -5.47 6.98 -25.07
C GLU A 316 -6.42 5.97 -25.74
N TYR A 317 -6.99 6.29 -26.91
CA TYR A 317 -7.96 5.45 -27.62
C TYR A 317 -7.31 4.57 -28.70
N GLY A 318 -6.07 4.85 -29.10
CA GLY A 318 -5.45 4.15 -30.21
C GLY A 318 -4.22 4.82 -30.81
N LEU A 319 -3.63 4.10 -31.77
CA LEU A 319 -2.72 4.62 -32.77
C LEU A 319 -3.48 4.77 -34.11
N PHE A 320 -3.48 5.94 -34.72
CA PHE A 320 -4.31 6.28 -35.87
C PHE A 320 -3.50 6.75 -37.07
N LYS A 321 -3.92 6.37 -38.29
CA LYS A 321 -3.43 6.92 -39.57
C LYS A 321 -4.04 8.30 -39.82
N SER A 322 -3.65 9.28 -39.04
CA SER A 322 -4.15 10.66 -39.12
C SER A 322 -3.03 11.63 -38.78
N LYS A 323 -3.12 12.86 -39.32
CA LYS A 323 -2.27 13.99 -38.92
C LYS A 323 -2.93 14.85 -37.84
N GLU A 324 -4.22 14.69 -37.61
CA GLU A 324 -5.04 15.42 -36.63
C GLU A 324 -5.54 14.47 -35.54
N GLU A 325 -5.87 15.01 -34.36
CA GLU A 325 -6.45 14.23 -33.27
C GLU A 325 -7.76 13.56 -33.70
N THR A 326 -7.89 12.27 -33.42
CA THR A 326 -9.04 11.48 -33.84
C THR A 326 -9.26 10.29 -32.91
N ARG A 327 -10.51 9.83 -32.88
CA ARG A 327 -10.96 8.55 -32.31
C ARG A 327 -11.70 7.72 -33.36
N ASP A 328 -11.59 8.04 -34.65
CA ASP A 328 -12.29 7.32 -35.72
C ASP A 328 -11.78 5.87 -35.80
N PRO A 329 -12.64 4.85 -35.51
CA PRO A 329 -12.24 3.45 -35.56
C PRO A 329 -11.71 3.01 -36.94
N LYS A 330 -12.10 3.67 -38.03
CA LYS A 330 -11.63 3.35 -39.39
C LYS A 330 -10.16 3.70 -39.62
N LEU A 331 -9.67 4.72 -38.93
CA LEU A 331 -8.28 5.18 -39.05
C LEU A 331 -7.36 4.49 -38.05
N ARG A 332 -7.92 3.76 -37.07
CA ARG A 332 -7.16 3.10 -36.01
C ARG A 332 -6.40 1.89 -36.54
N LEU A 333 -5.12 1.79 -36.19
CA LEU A 333 -4.31 0.60 -36.42
C LEU A 333 -4.77 -0.52 -35.49
N ASN A 334 -4.72 -1.75 -35.99
CA ASN A 334 -5.08 -2.94 -35.22
C ASN A 334 -3.94 -3.35 -34.28
N CYS A 335 -3.72 -2.57 -33.21
CA CYS A 335 -2.77 -2.86 -32.15
C CYS A 335 -3.51 -3.52 -30.99
N LYS A 336 -3.28 -4.82 -30.75
CA LYS A 336 -3.95 -5.59 -29.69
C LYS A 336 -3.19 -5.54 -28.37
N THR A 337 -1.88 -5.35 -28.44
CA THR A 337 -0.97 -5.27 -27.28
C THR A 337 -0.12 -3.99 -27.32
N GLU A 338 0.57 -3.69 -26.22
CA GLU A 338 1.49 -2.57 -26.19
C GLU A 338 2.66 -2.79 -27.18
N GLU A 339 3.16 -4.02 -27.30
CA GLU A 339 4.22 -4.42 -28.25
C GLU A 339 3.86 -4.07 -29.69
N ASP A 340 2.60 -4.21 -30.09
CA ASP A 340 2.13 -3.80 -31.42
C ASP A 340 2.28 -2.30 -31.65
N ILE A 341 2.08 -1.48 -30.60
CA ILE A 341 2.23 -0.03 -30.66
C ILE A 341 3.71 0.33 -30.80
N PHE A 342 4.59 -0.27 -29.99
CA PHE A 342 6.05 -0.07 -30.11
C PHE A 342 6.55 -0.47 -31.49
N LYS A 343 6.10 -1.64 -31.99
CA LYS A 343 6.46 -2.14 -33.31
C LYS A 343 5.97 -1.23 -34.44
N ALA A 344 4.75 -0.70 -34.36
CA ALA A 344 4.22 0.25 -35.34
C ALA A 344 4.99 1.58 -35.37
N LEU A 345 5.77 1.85 -34.32
CA LEU A 345 6.65 3.01 -34.22
C LEU A 345 8.14 2.63 -34.45
N ASP A 346 8.44 1.44 -34.96
CA ASP A 346 9.82 0.96 -35.16
C ASP A 346 10.67 1.01 -33.87
N LEU A 347 10.11 0.50 -32.78
CA LEU A 347 10.78 0.33 -31.49
C LEU A 347 10.65 -1.11 -31.02
N ALA A 348 11.70 -1.62 -30.37
CA ALA A 348 11.55 -2.77 -29.49
C ALA A 348 10.63 -2.42 -28.31
N TYR A 349 9.97 -3.43 -27.74
CA TYR A 349 9.11 -3.22 -26.58
C TYR A 349 9.92 -2.74 -25.37
N VAL A 350 9.43 -1.68 -24.72
CA VAL A 350 10.01 -1.15 -23.49
C VAL A 350 9.16 -1.59 -22.29
N PRO A 351 9.72 -2.40 -21.36
CA PRO A 351 9.06 -2.76 -20.11
C PRO A 351 8.65 -1.51 -19.30
N PRO A 352 7.50 -1.54 -18.59
CA PRO A 352 7.01 -0.40 -17.81
C PRO A 352 8.04 0.23 -16.87
N GLU A 353 8.89 -0.59 -16.25
CA GLU A 353 9.92 -0.18 -15.29
C GLU A 353 10.99 0.74 -15.90
N LEU A 354 11.16 0.74 -17.23
CA LEU A 354 12.14 1.56 -17.94
C LEU A 354 11.54 2.84 -18.55
N ARG A 355 10.22 3.06 -18.45
CA ARG A 355 9.52 4.17 -19.12
C ARG A 355 9.63 5.48 -18.35
N GLU A 356 10.86 6.00 -18.24
CA GLU A 356 11.19 7.21 -17.48
C GLU A 356 12.01 8.24 -18.30
N ASP A 357 12.14 8.07 -19.62
CA ASP A 357 12.90 8.93 -20.53
C ASP A 357 14.38 9.10 -20.11
N ARG A 358 15.05 7.97 -19.91
CA ARG A 358 16.44 7.87 -19.41
C ARG A 358 17.35 7.02 -20.30
N GLY A 359 17.02 6.90 -21.58
CA GLY A 359 17.81 6.15 -22.56
C GLY A 359 17.09 4.90 -23.11
N GLU A 360 15.83 4.68 -22.74
CA GLU A 360 15.07 3.51 -23.19
C GLU A 360 14.78 3.55 -24.69
N PHE A 361 14.68 4.75 -25.29
CA PHE A 361 14.37 4.90 -26.70
C PHE A 361 15.56 4.54 -27.58
N GLU A 362 16.76 5.01 -27.24
CA GLU A 362 18.01 4.66 -27.93
C GLU A 362 18.27 3.14 -27.85
N ALA A 363 18.00 2.55 -26.68
CA ALA A 363 18.08 1.10 -26.50
C ALA A 363 17.03 0.37 -27.34
N ALA A 364 15.78 0.85 -27.38
CA ALA A 364 14.70 0.26 -28.15
C ALA A 364 14.94 0.34 -29.67
N GLU A 365 15.50 1.44 -30.17
CA GLU A 365 15.87 1.61 -31.59
C GLU A 365 16.96 0.64 -32.02
N GLN A 366 17.93 0.40 -31.15
CA GLN A 366 19.02 -0.55 -31.39
C GLN A 366 18.64 -2.01 -31.09
N ASN A 367 17.41 -2.25 -30.63
CA ASN A 367 16.94 -3.54 -30.14
C ASN A 367 17.84 -4.13 -29.03
N LYS A 368 18.30 -3.27 -28.13
CA LYS A 368 19.22 -3.54 -27.00
C LYS A 368 18.56 -3.27 -25.64
N ILE A 369 17.25 -3.44 -25.53
CA ILE A 369 16.57 -3.35 -24.24
C ILE A 369 17.13 -4.43 -23.30
N PRO A 370 17.57 -4.07 -22.09
CA PRO A 370 18.14 -5.05 -21.17
C PRO A 370 17.08 -6.06 -20.72
N LYS A 371 17.49 -7.32 -20.55
CA LYS A 371 16.66 -8.29 -19.83
C LYS A 371 16.62 -7.87 -18.35
N LEU A 372 15.43 -7.57 -17.84
CA LEU A 372 15.24 -7.28 -16.42
C LEU A 372 15.29 -8.56 -15.60
N ILE A 373 15.72 -8.45 -14.34
CA ILE A 373 15.69 -9.54 -13.38
C ILE A 373 14.23 -9.87 -13.07
N GLU A 374 13.88 -11.15 -13.16
CA GLU A 374 12.56 -11.66 -12.76
C GLU A 374 12.67 -12.41 -11.43
N TRP A 375 11.53 -12.64 -10.76
CA TRP A 375 11.48 -13.40 -9.51
C TRP A 375 12.15 -14.78 -9.65
N THR A 376 11.94 -15.45 -10.79
CA THR A 376 12.54 -16.76 -11.08
C THR A 376 14.05 -16.72 -11.33
N ASP A 377 14.64 -15.52 -11.52
CA ASP A 377 16.10 -15.37 -11.57
C ASP A 377 16.71 -15.28 -10.15
N LEU A 378 15.90 -15.02 -9.11
CA LEU A 378 16.33 -14.96 -7.71
C LEU A 378 16.45 -16.36 -7.14
N LYS A 379 17.62 -16.67 -6.56
CA LYS A 379 17.93 -17.97 -5.95
C LYS A 379 17.84 -17.97 -4.42
N GLY A 380 17.50 -16.84 -3.81
CA GLY A 380 17.54 -16.68 -2.37
C GLY A 380 17.70 -15.24 -1.92
N SER A 381 17.51 -15.01 -0.62
CA SER A 381 17.78 -13.73 0.04
C SER A 381 19.17 -13.72 0.68
N LEU A 382 19.81 -12.55 0.69
CA LEU A 382 21.18 -12.37 1.19
C LEU A 382 21.26 -11.52 2.47
N HIS A 383 20.13 -11.09 3.02
CA HIS A 383 20.11 -10.26 4.23
C HIS A 383 18.80 -10.51 4.98
N ASN A 384 18.87 -11.32 6.02
CA ASN A 384 17.71 -11.68 6.85
C ASN A 384 18.20 -11.89 8.28
N HIS A 385 17.30 -11.71 9.24
CA HIS A 385 17.60 -11.76 10.66
C HIS A 385 16.84 -12.94 11.29
N SER A 386 17.44 -13.54 12.30
CA SER A 386 16.81 -14.58 13.11
C SER A 386 16.55 -14.05 14.52
N ASP A 387 15.91 -14.88 15.35
CA ASP A 387 15.76 -14.67 16.78
C ASP A 387 17.10 -14.53 17.55
N TRP A 388 18.25 -14.73 16.89
CA TRP A 388 19.57 -14.45 17.46
C TRP A 388 19.88 -12.94 17.54
N SER A 389 19.16 -12.09 16.81
CA SER A 389 19.23 -10.63 16.96
C SER A 389 17.87 -9.96 17.06
N ASP A 390 17.38 -9.33 16.00
CA ASP A 390 16.11 -8.59 15.91
C ASP A 390 15.10 -9.25 14.96
N GLY A 391 15.36 -10.48 14.51
CA GLY A 391 14.37 -11.31 13.84
C GLY A 391 13.39 -11.94 14.84
N GLN A 392 12.28 -12.45 14.31
CA GLN A 392 11.22 -13.10 15.10
C GLN A 392 11.34 -14.63 15.08
N ASP A 393 11.77 -15.20 13.95
CA ASP A 393 11.76 -16.64 13.71
C ASP A 393 13.12 -17.29 14.05
N SER A 394 13.07 -18.52 14.56
CA SER A 394 14.23 -19.39 14.75
C SER A 394 14.81 -19.88 13.42
N LEU A 395 16.04 -20.38 13.43
CA LEU A 395 16.68 -20.92 12.21
C LEU A 395 15.89 -22.09 11.61
N GLU A 396 15.33 -22.95 12.45
CA GLU A 396 14.49 -24.08 12.05
C GLU A 396 13.20 -23.61 11.35
N GLU A 397 12.50 -22.63 11.92
CA GLU A 397 11.28 -22.05 11.34
C GLU A 397 11.58 -21.37 10.00
N ILE A 398 12.66 -20.58 9.92
CA ILE A 398 13.10 -19.95 8.68
C ILE A 398 13.41 -21.05 7.64
N ALA A 399 14.14 -22.11 8.00
CA ALA A 399 14.45 -23.22 7.09
C ALA A 399 13.21 -23.93 6.56
N GLU A 400 12.19 -24.13 7.39
CA GLU A 400 10.92 -24.73 6.99
C GLU A 400 10.15 -23.82 6.02
N GLN A 401 9.97 -22.54 6.35
CA GLN A 401 9.27 -21.58 5.49
C GLN A 401 9.93 -21.46 4.11
N MET A 402 11.27 -21.40 4.07
CA MET A 402 12.03 -21.27 2.82
C MET A 402 11.90 -22.46 1.88
N SER A 403 11.71 -23.65 2.43
CA SER A 403 11.49 -24.85 1.63
C SER A 403 10.23 -24.72 0.76
N GLY A 404 9.28 -23.85 1.15
CA GLY A 404 8.09 -23.52 0.37
C GLY A 404 8.28 -22.49 -0.75
N ILE A 405 9.41 -21.77 -0.80
CA ILE A 405 9.64 -20.62 -1.71
C ILE A 405 10.62 -20.96 -2.86
N ASP A 406 11.09 -22.21 -2.93
CA ASP A 406 12.06 -22.71 -3.95
C ASP A 406 13.35 -21.87 -4.03
N CYS A 407 13.82 -21.39 -2.87
CA CYS A 407 15.12 -20.73 -2.75
C CYS A 407 16.25 -21.75 -2.61
N ALA A 408 17.34 -21.55 -3.33
CA ALA A 408 18.55 -22.38 -3.24
C ALA A 408 19.42 -22.05 -2.01
N TYR A 409 19.31 -20.82 -1.49
CA TYR A 409 20.03 -20.37 -0.30
C TYR A 409 19.29 -19.25 0.42
N TRP A 410 19.70 -19.00 1.66
CA TRP A 410 19.26 -17.86 2.45
C TRP A 410 20.32 -17.48 3.45
N ALA A 411 20.79 -16.25 3.37
CA ALA A 411 21.79 -15.76 4.30
C ALA A 411 21.10 -15.23 5.57
N ILE A 412 21.56 -15.72 6.72
CA ILE A 412 21.25 -15.15 8.03
C ILE A 412 22.40 -14.21 8.38
N THR A 413 22.06 -12.95 8.62
CA THR A 413 23.00 -11.83 8.78
C THR A 413 22.64 -11.02 10.01
N ASP A 414 22.53 -11.70 11.15
CA ASP A 414 22.21 -11.08 12.44
C ASP A 414 23.17 -9.96 12.83
N HIS A 415 22.65 -9.01 13.60
CA HIS A 415 23.40 -7.83 14.01
C HIS A 415 24.63 -8.18 14.85
N SER A 416 25.68 -7.36 14.70
CA SER A 416 26.82 -7.39 15.61
C SER A 416 26.46 -6.75 16.95
N LYS A 417 27.22 -7.08 18.01
CA LYS A 417 27.04 -6.53 19.37
C LYS A 417 27.05 -5.00 19.47
N ALA A 418 27.59 -4.28 18.48
CA ALA A 418 27.63 -2.83 18.46
C ALA A 418 26.35 -2.18 17.90
N SER A 419 25.48 -2.95 17.24
CA SER A 419 24.22 -2.48 16.68
C SER A 419 23.12 -2.71 17.71
N PHE A 420 22.88 -1.70 18.55
CA PHE A 420 21.82 -1.74 19.56
C PHE A 420 20.52 -1.27 18.90
N GLN A 421 19.63 -2.19 18.56
CA GLN A 421 18.27 -1.88 18.12
C GLN A 421 17.39 -1.67 19.37
N THR A 422 16.69 -0.55 19.44
CA THR A 422 15.81 -0.16 20.57
C THR A 422 14.36 -0.45 20.31
#